data_AF-A0AAJ2F8Q8-F1
#
_entry.id   AF-A0AAJ2F8Q8-F1
#
_cell.length_a   1.000
_cell.length_b   1.000
_cell.length_c   1.000
_cell.angle_alpha   90.00
_cell.angle_beta   90.00
_cell.angle_gamma   90.00
#
_symmetry.space_group_name_H-M   'P 1'
#
loop_
_entity.id
_entity.type
_entity.pdbx_description
1 polymer ?
#
loop_
_entity_poly.entity_id
_entity_poly.type
_entity_poly.pdbx_seq_one_letter_code
_entity_poly.pdbx_strand_id
1 'polypeptide(L)'
;MKTINQWLDEYGESHKNPTNKTVHWICVPLIFFSLLGLLYSIKLSFFSIGDIEGNVALIVLTLTMIYYFNLSKSLSAGLFLFATTCVFFCYLIENSAIVPLWQVCLTIFVLAWLGQFWGHKIEGKKPSFFKDLLFLMIGPAWLMSFIYQRLGIHY
;
A
#
# COMPACT_ATOMS: atom_id res chain seq x y z
N MET A 1 6.15 -20.54 -8.45
CA MET A 1 5.75 -19.30 -7.75
C MET A 1 4.24 -19.33 -7.58
N LYS A 2 3.71 -18.87 -6.43
CA LYS A 2 2.27 -18.77 -6.23
C LYS A 2 1.66 -17.80 -7.25
N THR A 3 0.51 -18.13 -7.81
CA THR A 3 -0.24 -17.22 -8.71
C THR A 3 -0.86 -16.09 -7.91
N ILE A 4 -1.30 -15.01 -8.58
CA ILE A 4 -2.02 -13.93 -7.91
C ILE A 4 -3.24 -14.44 -7.14
N ASN A 5 -4.05 -15.31 -7.74
CA ASN A 5 -5.24 -15.86 -7.08
C ASN A 5 -4.88 -16.65 -5.82
N GLN A 6 -3.81 -17.46 -5.85
CA GLN A 6 -3.34 -18.18 -4.67
C GLN A 6 -2.93 -17.23 -3.53
N TRP A 7 -2.22 -16.14 -3.85
CA TRP A 7 -1.88 -15.12 -2.85
C TRP A 7 -3.11 -14.41 -2.28
N LEU A 8 -4.07 -14.04 -3.13
CA LEU A 8 -5.30 -13.36 -2.73
C LEU A 8 -6.19 -14.25 -1.86
N ASP A 9 -6.32 -15.53 -2.23
CA ASP A 9 -7.10 -16.51 -1.50
C ASP A 9 -6.54 -16.75 -0.10
N GLU A 10 -5.23 -16.99 -0.02
CA GLU A 10 -4.52 -17.20 1.25
C GLU A 10 -4.58 -15.96 2.15
N TYR A 11 -4.39 -14.76 1.59
CA TYR A 11 -4.57 -13.53 2.35
C TYR A 11 -6.01 -13.41 2.87
N GLY A 12 -7.00 -13.74 2.04
CA GLY A 12 -8.42 -13.72 2.37
C GLY A 12 -8.85 -14.73 3.44
N GLU A 13 -8.06 -15.76 3.74
CA GLU A 13 -8.34 -16.69 4.85
C GLU A 13 -8.32 -15.99 6.22
N SER A 14 -7.50 -14.95 6.35
CA SER A 14 -7.35 -14.16 7.57
C SER A 14 -8.24 -12.92 7.64
N HIS A 15 -9.16 -12.77 6.68
CA HIS A 15 -10.04 -11.62 6.57
C HIS A 15 -11.45 -12.09 6.19
N LYS A 16 -12.16 -12.73 7.13
CA LYS A 16 -13.54 -13.18 6.93
C LYS A 16 -14.55 -12.30 7.66
N ASN A 17 -14.18 -11.73 8.80
CA ASN A 17 -15.06 -10.86 9.57
C ASN A 17 -15.32 -9.53 8.82
N PRO A 18 -16.59 -9.10 8.63
CA PRO A 18 -16.92 -7.88 7.89
C PRO A 18 -16.33 -6.62 8.52
N THR A 19 -16.30 -6.52 9.85
CA THR A 19 -15.67 -5.39 10.56
C THR A 19 -14.18 -5.32 10.27
N ASN A 20 -13.47 -6.45 10.35
CA ASN A 20 -12.05 -6.50 10.04
C ASN A 20 -11.77 -6.13 8.58
N LYS A 21 -12.62 -6.58 7.63
CA LYS A 21 -12.52 -6.17 6.23
C LYS A 21 -12.71 -4.66 6.05
N THR A 22 -13.71 -4.06 6.69
CA THR A 22 -13.94 -2.60 6.63
C THR A 22 -12.75 -1.82 7.19
N VAL A 23 -12.18 -2.27 8.31
CA VAL A 23 -10.95 -1.70 8.84
C VAL A 23 -9.82 -1.77 7.81
N HIS A 24 -9.62 -2.91 7.16
CA HIS A 24 -8.57 -3.06 6.14
C HIS A 24 -8.77 -2.14 4.94
N TRP A 25 -10.01 -1.96 4.49
CA TRP A 25 -10.35 -1.01 3.41
C TRP A 25 -9.93 0.43 3.70
N ILE A 26 -9.80 0.80 4.98
CA ILE A 26 -9.35 2.13 5.42
C ILE A 26 -7.85 2.11 5.74
N CYS A 27 -7.41 1.16 6.57
CA CYS A 27 -6.06 1.14 7.11
C CYS A 27 -5.00 0.72 6.08
N VAL A 28 -5.27 -0.23 5.19
CA VAL A 28 -4.27 -0.69 4.21
C VAL A 28 -3.89 0.43 3.23
N PRO A 29 -4.83 1.20 2.61
CA PRO A 29 -4.45 2.33 1.78
C PRO A 29 -3.69 3.41 2.55
N LEU A 30 -4.09 3.69 3.79
CA LEU A 30 -3.42 4.69 4.64
C LEU A 30 -2.01 4.24 5.05
N ILE A 31 -1.80 2.96 5.36
CA ILE A 31 -0.48 2.39 5.66
C ILE A 31 0.42 2.44 4.42
N PHE A 32 -0.12 2.10 3.24
CA PHE A 32 0.62 2.20 1.99
C PHE A 32 1.04 3.65 1.72
N PHE A 33 0.10 4.59 1.78
CA PHE A 33 0.36 6.01 1.56
C PHE A 33 1.39 6.57 2.56
N SER A 34 1.20 6.29 3.85
CA SER A 34 2.09 6.80 4.90
C SER A 34 3.49 6.20 4.84
N LEU A 35 3.62 4.89 4.60
CA LEU A 35 4.92 4.25 4.42
C LEU A 35 5.64 4.83 3.19
N LEU A 36 4.92 5.01 2.07
CA LEU A 36 5.46 5.65 0.88
C LEU A 36 5.95 7.07 1.19
N GLY A 37 5.16 7.88 1.89
CA GLY A 37 5.52 9.26 2.24
C GLY A 37 6.70 9.36 3.22
N LEU A 38 6.83 8.42 4.15
CA LEU A 38 8.01 8.31 5.02
C LEU A 38 9.28 8.03 4.20
N LEU A 39 9.21 7.09 3.25
CA LEU A 39 10.31 6.80 2.34
C LEU A 39 10.59 7.95 1.36
N TYR A 40 9.55 8.68 0.95
CA TYR A 40 9.65 9.85 0.06
C TYR A 40 10.38 11.01 0.73
N SER A 41 10.24 11.13 2.06
CA SER A 41 10.92 12.14 2.87
C SER A 41 12.43 11.90 2.99
N ILE A 42 12.92 10.71 2.60
CA ILE A 42 14.36 10.40 2.57
C ILE A 42 14.91 10.75 1.19
N LYS A 43 15.47 11.96 1.07
CA LYS A 43 15.97 12.52 -0.19
C LYS A 43 17.32 11.92 -0.60
N LEU A 44 17.50 11.76 -1.90
CA LEU A 44 18.67 11.19 -2.57
C LEU A 44 19.11 12.17 -3.67
N SER A 45 20.07 13.04 -3.35
CA SER A 45 20.46 14.18 -4.19
C SER A 45 21.22 13.82 -5.47
N PHE A 46 21.46 12.53 -5.74
CA PHE A 46 22.24 12.08 -6.90
C PHE A 46 21.39 11.87 -8.17
N PHE A 47 20.05 11.99 -8.10
CA PHE A 47 19.16 11.96 -9.26
C PHE A 47 17.86 12.72 -9.01
N SER A 48 17.16 13.07 -10.07
CA SER A 48 15.80 13.64 -10.04
C SER A 48 14.99 13.16 -11.23
N ILE A 49 13.66 13.21 -11.11
CA ILE A 49 12.72 12.91 -12.20
C ILE A 49 11.81 14.13 -12.37
N GLY A 50 12.12 14.97 -13.36
CA GLY A 50 11.49 16.29 -13.49
C GLY A 50 11.75 17.14 -12.25
N ASP A 51 10.69 17.68 -11.65
CA ASP A 51 10.77 18.52 -10.44
C ASP A 51 10.82 17.71 -9.14
N ILE A 52 10.71 16.38 -9.21
CA ILE A 52 10.76 15.51 -8.03
C ILE A 52 12.22 15.10 -7.79
N GLU A 53 12.80 15.56 -6.69
CA GLU A 53 14.09 15.08 -6.20
C GLU A 53 14.03 13.58 -5.96
N GLY A 54 15.10 12.87 -6.34
CA GLY A 54 15.29 11.46 -6.06
C GLY A 54 15.07 11.18 -4.57
N ASN A 55 14.42 10.07 -4.27
CA ASN A 55 14.12 9.67 -2.89
C ASN A 55 14.00 8.15 -2.79
N VAL A 56 14.07 7.63 -1.57
CA VAL A 56 14.02 6.17 -1.32
C VAL A 56 12.68 5.58 -1.77
N ALA A 57 11.57 6.33 -1.67
CA ALA A 57 10.28 5.86 -2.14
C ALA A 57 10.26 5.53 -3.63
N LEU A 58 10.90 6.34 -4.48
CA LEU A 58 10.95 6.05 -5.93
C LEU A 58 11.63 4.70 -6.20
N ILE A 59 12.75 4.41 -5.54
CA ILE A 59 13.48 3.14 -5.71
C ILE A 59 12.62 1.96 -5.24
N VAL A 60 12.08 2.04 -4.02
CA VAL A 60 11.25 0.97 -3.43
C VAL A 60 9.97 0.77 -4.25
N LEU A 61 9.35 1.85 -4.73
CA LEU A 61 8.14 1.78 -5.53
C LEU A 61 8.43 1.17 -6.90
N THR A 62 9.53 1.51 -7.57
CA THR A 62 9.94 0.87 -8.83
C THR A 62 10.10 -0.64 -8.64
N LEU A 63 10.80 -1.09 -7.60
CA LEU A 63 10.96 -2.52 -7.29
C LEU A 63 9.60 -3.19 -7.01
N THR A 64 8.73 -2.51 -6.25
CA THR A 64 7.37 -2.97 -5.96
C THR A 64 6.52 -3.10 -7.22
N MET A 65 6.63 -2.15 -8.15
CA MET A 65 5.90 -2.19 -9.42
C MET A 65 6.40 -3.30 -10.34
N ILE A 66 7.71 -3.58 -10.37
CA ILE A 66 8.27 -4.75 -11.08
C ILE A 66 7.68 -6.04 -10.51
N TYR A 67 7.62 -6.15 -9.18
CA TYR A 67 7.00 -7.30 -8.52
C TYR A 67 5.52 -7.46 -8.91
N TYR A 68 4.72 -6.39 -8.83
CA TYR A 68 3.30 -6.45 -9.23
C TYR A 68 3.11 -6.77 -10.70
N PHE A 69 3.94 -6.23 -11.59
CA PHE A 69 3.88 -6.52 -13.01
C PHE A 69 4.15 -8.00 -13.31
N ASN A 70 5.11 -8.60 -12.60
CA ASN A 70 5.40 -10.04 -12.70
C ASN A 70 4.28 -10.90 -12.11
N LEU A 71 3.54 -10.38 -11.13
CA LEU A 71 2.45 -11.10 -10.45
C LEU A 71 1.13 -11.08 -11.25
N SER A 72 0.69 -9.90 -11.69
CA SER A 72 -0.45 -9.74 -12.61
C SER A 72 -0.36 -8.39 -13.32
N LYS A 73 -0.18 -8.41 -14.65
CA LYS A 73 -0.11 -7.20 -15.49
C LYS A 73 -1.37 -6.34 -15.37
N SER A 74 -2.53 -6.97 -15.25
CA SER A 74 -3.83 -6.29 -15.16
C SER A 74 -3.96 -5.54 -13.83
N LEU A 75 -3.76 -6.21 -12.69
CA LEU A 75 -3.81 -5.56 -11.37
C LEU A 75 -2.71 -4.51 -11.18
N SER A 76 -1.53 -4.73 -11.79
CA SER A 76 -0.42 -3.78 -11.75
C SER A 76 -0.83 -2.40 -12.29
N ALA A 77 -1.71 -2.32 -13.30
CA ALA A 77 -2.20 -1.04 -13.81
C ALA A 77 -2.97 -0.23 -12.75
N GLY A 78 -3.88 -0.87 -12.01
CA GLY A 78 -4.66 -0.24 -10.94
C GLY A 78 -3.80 0.15 -9.75
N LEU A 79 -2.85 -0.73 -9.38
CA LEU A 79 -1.88 -0.45 -8.32
C LEU A 79 -0.92 0.68 -8.71
N PHE A 80 -0.53 0.77 -9.98
CA PHE A 80 0.26 1.89 -10.50
C PHE A 80 -0.50 3.20 -10.36
N LEU A 81 -1.77 3.25 -10.78
CA LEU A 81 -2.61 4.44 -10.64
C LEU A 81 -2.78 4.86 -9.17
N PHE A 82 -3.00 3.89 -8.28
CA PHE A 82 -3.08 4.16 -6.85
C PHE A 82 -1.76 4.71 -6.28
N ALA A 83 -0.64 4.10 -6.66
CA ALA A 83 0.68 4.52 -6.21
C ALA A 83 1.07 5.92 -6.72
N THR A 84 0.82 6.23 -8.00
CA THR A 84 1.08 7.57 -8.55
C THR A 84 0.22 8.63 -7.87
N THR A 85 -1.04 8.31 -7.56
CA THR A 85 -1.91 9.18 -6.76
C THR A 85 -1.34 9.43 -5.36
N CYS A 86 -0.79 8.40 -4.71
CA CYS A 86 -0.13 8.56 -3.41
C CYS A 86 1.12 9.45 -3.50
N VAL A 87 1.98 9.26 -4.52
CA VAL A 87 3.15 10.12 -4.76
C VAL A 87 2.72 11.57 -5.00
N PHE A 88 1.67 11.78 -5.79
CA PHE A 88 1.13 13.12 -6.04
C PHE A 88 0.70 13.81 -4.74
N PHE A 89 -0.03 13.12 -3.85
CA PHE A 89 -0.38 13.69 -2.55
C PHE A 89 0.84 13.94 -1.65
N CYS A 90 1.85 13.07 -1.67
CA CYS A 90 3.10 13.32 -0.94
C CYS A 90 3.78 14.62 -1.42
N TYR A 91 3.85 14.80 -2.74
CA TYR A 91 4.36 16.02 -3.37
C TYR A 91 3.56 17.26 -2.96
N LEU A 92 2.23 17.21 -3.00
CA LEU A 92 1.38 18.34 -2.59
C LEU A 92 1.57 18.71 -1.12
N ILE A 93 1.64 17.72 -0.22
CA ILE A 93 1.82 17.96 1.22
C ILE A 93 3.21 18.55 1.49
N GLU A 94 4.25 17.99 0.90
CA GLU A 94 5.62 18.50 1.03
C GLU A 94 5.73 19.95 0.56
N ASN A 95 5.16 20.27 -0.61
CA ASN A 95 5.22 21.62 -1.18
C ASN A 95 4.27 22.62 -0.51
N SER A 96 3.31 22.16 0.30
CA SER A 96 2.43 23.06 1.07
C SER A 96 3.21 23.85 2.14
N ALA A 97 4.32 23.30 2.62
CA ALA A 97 5.13 23.83 3.71
C ALA A 97 4.36 24.11 5.03
N ILE A 98 3.14 23.59 5.19
CA ILE A 98 2.32 23.77 6.40
C ILE A 98 2.81 22.85 7.52
N VAL A 99 2.98 21.56 7.22
CA VAL A 99 3.48 20.54 8.14
C VAL A 99 4.48 19.66 7.37
N PRO A 100 5.64 19.29 7.96
CA PRO A 100 6.56 18.36 7.32
C PRO A 100 5.86 17.04 6.95
N LEU A 101 6.02 16.59 5.69
CA LEU A 101 5.40 15.37 5.16
C LEU A 101 5.59 14.17 6.09
N TRP A 102 6.81 13.97 6.59
CA TRP A 102 7.12 12.84 7.48
C TRP A 102 6.28 12.84 8.76
N GLN A 103 5.90 14.00 9.32
CA GLN A 103 5.08 14.07 10.53
C GLN A 103 3.64 13.65 10.24
N VAL A 104 3.09 14.12 9.11
CA VAL A 104 1.76 13.72 8.63
C VAL A 104 1.73 12.22 8.40
N CYS A 105 2.70 11.69 7.66
CA CYS A 105 2.79 10.27 7.35
C CYS A 105 3.04 9.42 8.61
N LEU A 106 3.92 9.83 9.52
CA LEU A 106 4.15 9.09 10.78
C LEU A 106 2.87 9.01 11.62
N THR A 107 2.12 10.11 11.72
CA THR A 107 0.85 10.16 12.44
C THR A 107 -0.16 9.19 11.83
N ILE A 108 -0.34 9.26 10.50
CA ILE A 108 -1.24 8.35 9.77
C ILE A 108 -0.80 6.89 9.95
N PHE A 109 0.50 6.61 9.84
CA PHE A 109 1.07 5.27 9.95
C PHE A 109 0.74 4.65 11.31
N VAL A 110 0.99 5.39 12.41
CA VAL A 110 0.69 4.91 13.77
C VAL A 110 -0.80 4.66 13.95
N LEU A 111 -1.66 5.63 13.59
CA LEU A 111 -3.11 5.49 13.76
C LEU A 111 -3.69 4.34 12.93
N ALA A 112 -3.24 4.20 11.67
CA ALA A 112 -3.71 3.15 10.78
C ALA A 112 -3.27 1.76 11.26
N TRP A 113 -2.05 1.62 11.80
CA TRP A 113 -1.61 0.35 12.39
C TRP A 113 -2.37 0.00 13.66
N LEU A 114 -2.66 0.97 14.54
CA LEU A 114 -3.52 0.73 15.70
C LEU A 114 -4.90 0.22 15.27
N GLY A 115 -5.50 0.84 14.25
CA GLY A 115 -6.73 0.38 13.63
C GLY A 115 -6.61 -1.04 13.08
N GLN A 116 -5.56 -1.33 12.30
CA GLN A 116 -5.35 -2.63 11.69
C GLN A 116 -5.17 -3.75 12.73
N PHE A 117 -4.41 -3.50 13.80
CA PHE A 117 -4.27 -4.46 14.91
C PHE A 117 -5.59 -4.69 15.66
N TRP A 118 -6.39 -3.63 15.83
CA TRP A 118 -7.73 -3.77 16.40
C TRP A 118 -8.65 -4.61 15.51
N GLY A 119 -8.62 -4.41 14.19
CA GLY A 119 -9.36 -5.24 13.22
C GLY A 119 -8.99 -6.73 13.33
N HIS A 120 -7.69 -7.04 13.41
CA HIS A 120 -7.21 -8.40 13.60
C HIS A 120 -7.56 -9.00 14.97
N LYS A 121 -7.62 -8.17 16.02
CA LYS A 121 -8.11 -8.62 17.33
C LYS A 121 -9.57 -9.08 17.25
N ILE A 122 -10.40 -8.39 16.48
CA ILE A 122 -11.80 -8.79 16.23
C ILE A 122 -11.88 -10.06 15.38
N GLU A 123 -11.03 -10.19 14.36
CA GLU A 123 -10.95 -11.40 13.53
C GLU A 123 -10.52 -12.65 14.34
N GLY A 124 -9.73 -12.46 15.40
CA GLY A 124 -9.15 -13.56 16.19
C GLY A 124 -7.98 -14.26 15.49
N LYS A 125 -7.50 -13.71 14.37
CA LYS A 125 -6.34 -14.19 13.61
C LYS A 125 -5.23 -13.15 13.62
N LYS A 126 -3.99 -13.62 13.77
CA LYS A 126 -2.80 -12.75 13.69
C LYS A 126 -2.68 -12.16 12.28
N PRO A 127 -2.15 -10.93 12.14
CA PRO A 127 -1.87 -10.34 10.84
C PRO A 127 -0.96 -11.22 9.97
N SER A 128 -1.27 -11.31 8.68
CA SER A 128 -0.56 -12.20 7.74
C SER A 128 0.91 -11.81 7.53
N PHE A 129 1.27 -10.54 7.69
CA PHE A 129 2.66 -10.10 7.52
C PHE A 129 3.62 -10.66 8.59
N PHE A 130 3.11 -11.17 9.72
CA PHE A 130 3.95 -11.91 10.68
C PHE A 130 4.38 -13.28 10.15
N LYS A 131 3.68 -13.83 9.15
CA LYS A 131 4.09 -15.06 8.47
C LYS A 131 5.12 -14.74 7.39
N ASP A 132 4.85 -13.71 6.60
CA ASP A 132 5.69 -13.29 5.47
C ASP A 132 5.48 -11.79 5.21
N LEU A 133 6.57 -11.02 5.19
CA LEU A 133 6.58 -9.59 4.90
C LEU A 133 5.95 -9.27 3.54
N LEU A 134 5.99 -10.19 2.56
CA LEU A 134 5.34 -10.01 1.27
C LEU A 134 3.84 -9.77 1.36
N PHE A 135 3.17 -10.25 2.43
CA PHE A 135 1.76 -9.97 2.63
C PHE A 135 1.43 -8.47 2.82
N LEU A 136 2.42 -7.63 3.14
CA LEU A 136 2.25 -6.17 3.10
C LEU A 136 1.99 -5.67 1.67
N MET A 137 2.60 -6.29 0.67
CA MET A 137 2.38 -5.97 -0.75
C MET A 137 1.11 -6.64 -1.28
N ILE A 138 0.73 -7.80 -0.74
CA ILE A 138 -0.52 -8.48 -1.14
C ILE A 138 -1.76 -7.74 -0.65
N GLY A 139 -1.73 -7.08 0.52
CA GLY A 139 -2.88 -6.34 1.06
C GLY A 139 -3.48 -5.31 0.08
N PRO A 140 -2.70 -4.37 -0.47
CA PRO A 140 -3.18 -3.43 -1.49
C PRO A 140 -3.72 -4.13 -2.74
N ALA A 141 -3.04 -5.17 -3.22
CA ALA A 141 -3.49 -5.96 -4.37
C ALA A 141 -4.84 -6.63 -4.11
N TRP A 142 -5.05 -7.13 -2.89
CA TRP A 142 -6.30 -7.77 -2.46
C TRP A 142 -7.47 -6.79 -2.43
N LEU A 143 -7.27 -5.55 -1.95
CA LEU A 143 -8.30 -4.52 -2.03
C LEU A 143 -8.59 -4.11 -3.48
N MET A 144 -7.54 -3.91 -4.29
CA MET A 144 -7.69 -3.58 -5.70
C MET A 144 -8.44 -4.67 -6.47
N SER A 145 -8.24 -5.94 -6.11
CA SER A 145 -8.93 -7.09 -6.69
C SER A 145 -10.45 -6.99 -6.58
N PHE A 146 -10.99 -6.52 -5.46
CA PHE A 146 -12.43 -6.28 -5.31
C PHE A 146 -12.94 -5.13 -6.18
N ILE A 147 -12.14 -4.08 -6.38
CA ILE A 147 -12.47 -3.00 -7.31
C ILE A 147 -12.57 -3.56 -8.73
N TYR A 148 -11.58 -4.34 -9.14
CA TYR A 148 -11.55 -4.97 -10.46
C TYR A 148 -12.74 -5.91 -10.67
N GLN A 149 -13.05 -6.77 -9.69
CA GLN A 149 -14.22 -7.64 -9.73
C GLN A 149 -15.52 -6.84 -9.88
N ARG A 150 -15.66 -5.71 -9.16
CA ARG A 150 -16.84 -4.84 -9.26
C ARG A 150 -16.95 -4.14 -10.62
N LEU A 151 -15.81 -3.85 -11.26
CA LEU A 151 -15.75 -3.24 -12.60
C LEU A 151 -15.80 -4.28 -13.74
N GLY A 152 -15.80 -5.58 -13.42
CA GLY A 152 -15.76 -6.66 -14.42
C GLY A 152 -14.41 -6.81 -15.14
N ILE A 153 -13.31 -6.34 -14.55
CA ILE A 153 -11.96 -6.42 -15.12
C ILE A 153 -11.28 -7.71 -14.64
N HIS A 154 -10.79 -8.52 -15.57
CA HIS A 154 -10.05 -9.76 -15.27
C HIS A 154 -8.57 -9.50 -14.96
N TYR A 155 -7.97 -10.32 -14.10
CA TYR A 155 -6.57 -10.18 -13.68
C TYR A 155 -5.90 -11.49 -13.27
#